data_AF-A0ABC8R4C1-F1
#
_entry.id   AF-A0ABC8R4C1-F1
#
_cell.length_a   1.000
_cell.length_b   1.000
_cell.length_c   1.000
_cell.angle_alpha   90.00
_cell.angle_beta   90.00
_cell.angle_gamma   90.00
#
_symmetry.space_group_name_H-M   'P 1'
#
loop_
_entity.id
_entity.type
_entity.pdbx_description
1 polymer ?
#
loop_
_entity_poly.entity_id
_entity_poly.type
_entity_poly.pdbx_seq_one_letter_code
_entity_poly.pdbx_strand_id
1 'polypeptide(L)'
;MKGGRKNLKRAAEEETFNLQQGQSIMQVVALRGSSWLFVMDAKGERSLALFPAKFQKSMWIKRGSFVVVDESGREEAVDNGRKVGCMVTQVLYYEQVLALQKSPEWPDIFKSPIIDSSNADSHRHSPLQEENVSNSSDDDGLPPLEANMNRIKPLELQSDTESDSDTES
;
A
#
# COMPACT_ATOMS: atom_id res chain seq x y z
N MET A 1 -27.07 1.83 -19.13
CA MET A 1 -26.25 0.61 -19.08
C MET A 1 -25.07 0.83 -18.13
N LYS A 2 -25.13 0.31 -16.90
CA LYS A 2 -24.15 0.57 -15.82
C LYS A 2 -23.67 -0.75 -15.23
N GLY A 3 -23.07 -1.60 -16.06
CA GLY A 3 -22.48 -2.88 -15.65
C GLY A 3 -21.14 -3.03 -16.32
N GLY A 4 -20.05 -2.94 -15.56
CA GLY A 4 -18.69 -3.06 -16.12
C GLY A 4 -17.58 -2.87 -15.09
N ARG A 5 -17.85 -2.23 -13.94
CA ARG A 5 -16.84 -1.93 -12.92
C ARG A 5 -16.40 -3.14 -12.09
N LYS A 6 -17.24 -4.18 -11.97
CA LYS A 6 -16.94 -5.36 -11.15
C LYS A 6 -15.90 -6.29 -11.80
N ASN A 7 -15.77 -6.26 -13.12
CA ASN A 7 -14.90 -7.20 -13.84
C ASN A 7 -13.42 -6.76 -13.86
N LEU A 8 -13.15 -5.46 -13.70
CA LEU A 8 -11.78 -4.94 -13.81
C LEU A 8 -10.91 -5.32 -12.60
N LYS A 9 -11.50 -5.35 -11.40
CA LYS A 9 -10.80 -5.79 -10.18
C LYS A 9 -10.55 -7.30 -10.23
N ARG A 10 -11.58 -8.07 -10.57
CA ARG A 10 -11.49 -9.54 -10.66
C ARG A 10 -10.44 -10.00 -11.67
N ALA A 11 -10.39 -9.36 -12.85
CA ALA A 11 -9.35 -9.66 -13.85
C ALA A 11 -7.94 -9.29 -13.38
N ALA A 12 -7.80 -8.22 -12.58
CA ALA A 12 -6.50 -7.84 -12.02
C ALA A 12 -6.03 -8.76 -10.90
N GLU A 13 -6.94 -9.44 -10.20
CA GLU A 13 -6.64 -10.36 -9.09
C GLU A 13 -6.35 -11.81 -9.54
N GLU A 14 -6.97 -12.27 -10.64
CA GLU A 14 -6.88 -13.67 -11.11
C GLU A 14 -5.73 -13.96 -12.10
N GLU A 15 -5.03 -12.95 -12.62
CA GLU A 15 -4.03 -13.15 -13.67
C GLU A 15 -2.66 -13.54 -13.10
N THR A 16 -2.22 -14.74 -13.47
CA THR A 16 -0.87 -15.24 -13.23
C THR A 16 0.11 -14.31 -13.93
N PHE A 17 0.86 -13.55 -13.14
CA PHE A 17 1.71 -12.46 -13.60
C PHE A 17 2.86 -12.99 -14.47
N ASN A 18 2.65 -13.04 -15.78
CA ASN A 18 3.69 -13.34 -16.76
C ASN A 18 3.86 -12.09 -17.61
N LEU A 19 4.98 -11.37 -17.46
CA LEU A 19 5.24 -10.21 -18.31
C LEU A 19 5.28 -10.68 -19.76
N GLN A 20 4.45 -10.07 -20.61
CA GLN A 20 4.49 -10.33 -22.03
C GLN A 20 5.76 -9.72 -22.63
N GLN A 21 6.19 -10.22 -23.79
CA GLN A 21 7.37 -9.68 -24.47
C GLN A 21 7.16 -8.20 -24.79
N GLY A 22 8.07 -7.34 -24.30
CA GLY A 22 7.97 -5.88 -24.41
C GLY A 22 7.33 -5.18 -23.21
N GLN A 23 6.91 -5.91 -22.18
CA GLN A 23 6.44 -5.32 -20.92
C GLN A 23 7.55 -5.28 -19.87
N SER A 24 7.57 -4.22 -19.07
CA SER A 24 8.51 -4.06 -17.96
C SER A 24 7.80 -3.55 -16.71
N ILE A 25 8.31 -3.95 -15.54
CA ILE A 25 7.84 -3.47 -14.24
C ILE A 25 8.55 -2.15 -13.95
N MET A 26 7.75 -1.11 -13.69
CA MET A 26 8.28 0.22 -13.37
C MET A 26 7.66 0.76 -12.08
N GLN A 27 8.40 1.63 -11.40
CA GLN A 27 7.95 2.29 -10.18
C GLN A 27 7.46 3.72 -10.46
N VAL A 28 6.32 4.10 -9.90
CA VAL A 28 5.78 5.46 -10.01
C VAL A 28 6.58 6.42 -9.12
N VAL A 29 7.31 7.35 -9.73
CA VAL A 29 8.10 8.38 -9.03
C VAL A 29 7.25 9.59 -8.68
N ALA A 30 6.41 10.04 -9.62
CA ALA A 30 5.57 11.23 -9.42
C ALA A 30 4.36 11.21 -10.35
N LEU A 31 3.27 11.80 -9.89
CA LEU A 31 2.05 12.02 -10.67
C LEU A 31 2.15 13.39 -11.34
N ARG A 32 2.00 13.48 -12.66
CA ARG A 32 2.09 14.77 -13.40
C ARG A 32 0.72 15.39 -13.71
N GLY A 33 -0.36 14.68 -13.38
CA GLY A 33 -1.74 15.12 -13.57
C GLY A 33 -2.47 14.35 -14.67
N SER A 34 -3.80 14.31 -14.55
CA SER A 34 -4.79 13.69 -15.44
C SER A 34 -4.48 12.26 -15.91
N SER A 35 -3.55 12.10 -16.85
CA SER A 35 -3.21 10.83 -17.49
C SER A 35 -1.72 10.55 -17.56
N TRP A 36 -0.84 11.35 -16.93
CA TRP A 36 0.60 11.15 -17.03
C TRP A 36 1.24 10.98 -15.67
N LEU A 37 2.23 10.09 -15.64
CA LEU A 37 3.02 9.80 -14.47
C LEU A 37 4.47 9.53 -14.87
N PHE A 38 5.38 9.95 -13.99
CA PHE A 38 6.79 9.61 -14.10
C PHE A 38 6.98 8.20 -13.53
N VAL A 39 7.53 7.34 -14.37
CA VAL A 39 7.93 5.98 -14.00
C VAL A 39 9.45 5.87 -13.99
N MET A 40 9.98 5.00 -13.15
CA MET A 40 11.39 4.61 -13.13
C MET A 40 11.50 3.17 -13.59
N ASP A 41 12.38 2.92 -14.56
CA ASP A 41 12.67 1.60 -15.08
C ASP A 41 13.61 0.80 -14.16
N ALA A 42 13.77 -0.50 -14.44
CA ALA A 42 14.74 -1.41 -13.85
C ALA A 42 16.20 -0.94 -14.00
N LYS A 43 16.48 0.04 -14.86
CA LYS A 43 17.79 0.70 -15.04
C LYS A 43 17.95 1.99 -14.22
N GLY A 44 16.90 2.45 -13.55
CA GLY A 44 16.88 3.71 -12.79
C GLY A 44 16.59 4.96 -13.64
N GLU A 45 16.29 4.79 -14.94
CA GLU A 45 15.94 5.90 -15.82
C GLU A 45 14.48 6.31 -15.63
N ARG A 46 14.23 7.63 -15.63
CA ARG A 46 12.89 8.20 -15.45
C ARG A 46 12.25 8.49 -16.81
N SER A 47 11.09 7.91 -17.05
CA SER A 47 10.32 8.06 -18.28
C SER A 47 8.91 8.58 -17.98
N LEU A 48 8.28 9.22 -18.98
CA LEU A 48 6.88 9.62 -18.87
C LEU A 48 6.00 8.52 -19.43
N ALA A 49 5.08 8.00 -18.62
CA ALA A 49 4.11 6.99 -19.01
C ALA A 49 2.69 7.58 -19.09
N LEU A 50 1.95 7.10 -20.09
CA LEU A 50 0.52 7.36 -20.22
C LEU A 50 -0.26 6.37 -19.34
N PHE A 51 -1.13 6.91 -18.50
CA PHE A 51 -2.06 6.17 -17.67
C PHE A 51 -3.44 6.14 -18.33
N PRO A 52 -3.90 4.96 -18.80
CA PRO A 52 -5.17 4.86 -19.49
C PRO A 52 -6.35 5.36 -18.65
N ALA A 53 -7.25 6.12 -19.27
CA ALA A 53 -8.42 6.70 -18.60
C ALA A 53 -9.35 5.64 -17.98
N LYS A 54 -9.35 4.41 -18.50
CA LYS A 54 -10.09 3.27 -17.93
C LYS A 54 -9.71 2.97 -16.48
N PHE A 55 -8.47 3.28 -16.08
CA PHE A 55 -7.96 2.99 -14.74
C PHE A 55 -8.17 4.14 -13.76
N GLN A 56 -8.31 5.38 -14.22
CA GLN A 56 -8.40 6.58 -13.37
C GLN A 56 -9.53 6.54 -12.33
N LYS A 57 -10.64 5.83 -12.61
CA LYS A 57 -11.81 5.76 -11.71
C LYS A 57 -11.87 4.49 -10.86
N SER A 58 -10.98 3.53 -11.13
CA SER A 58 -11.06 2.19 -10.54
C SER A 58 -9.78 1.78 -9.81
N MET A 59 -8.64 2.34 -10.19
CA MET A 59 -7.33 2.09 -9.58
C MET A 59 -6.82 3.35 -8.92
N TRP A 60 -6.39 3.24 -7.66
CA TRP A 60 -5.72 4.31 -6.95
C TRP A 60 -4.20 4.13 -7.07
N ILE A 61 -3.50 5.16 -7.56
CA ILE A 61 -2.04 5.16 -7.69
C ILE A 61 -1.46 6.28 -6.84
N LYS A 62 -0.37 5.97 -6.14
CA LYS A 62 0.43 6.94 -5.39
C LYS A 62 1.90 6.83 -5.81
N ARG A 63 2.72 7.78 -5.33
CA ARG A 63 4.18 7.66 -5.40
C ARG A 63 4.63 6.35 -4.73
N GLY A 64 5.53 5.63 -5.39
CA GLY A 64 6.05 4.34 -4.94
C GLY A 64 5.20 3.14 -5.32
N SER A 65 4.03 3.33 -5.93
CA SER A 65 3.26 2.23 -6.52
C SER A 65 4.04 1.60 -7.68
N PHE A 66 3.85 0.30 -7.90
CA PHE A 66 4.41 -0.41 -9.04
C PHE A 66 3.34 -0.60 -10.13
N VAL A 67 3.77 -0.52 -11.38
CA VAL A 67 2.91 -0.64 -12.55
C VAL A 67 3.62 -1.46 -13.63
N VAL A 68 2.84 -2.15 -14.45
CA VAL A 68 3.33 -2.77 -15.67
C VAL A 68 3.18 -1.79 -16.81
N VAL A 69 4.28 -1.57 -17.51
CA VAL A 69 4.35 -0.67 -18.65
C VAL A 69 4.65 -1.48 -19.90
N ASP A 70 3.91 -1.23 -20.95
CA ASP A 70 4.26 -1.67 -22.30
C ASP A 70 5.27 -0.70 -22.89
N GLU A 71 6.47 -1.22 -23.19
CA GLU A 71 7.57 -0.48 -23.79
C GLU A 71 7.56 -0.55 -25.33
N SER A 72 6.66 -1.31 -25.94
CA SER A 72 6.54 -1.36 -27.41
C SER A 72 6.32 0.04 -27.99
N GLY A 73 5.56 0.87 -27.28
CA GLY A 73 5.33 2.27 -27.63
C GLY A 73 6.57 3.18 -27.46
N ARG A 74 7.56 2.76 -26.67
CA ARG A 74 8.78 3.53 -26.37
C ARG A 74 9.71 3.51 -27.58
N GLU A 75 9.89 2.36 -28.21
CA GLU A 75 10.77 2.22 -29.37
C GLU A 75 10.25 3.06 -30.55
N GLU A 76 8.96 2.94 -30.88
CA GLU A 76 8.33 3.78 -31.91
C GLU A 76 8.34 5.27 -31.55
N ALA A 77 8.19 5.64 -30.28
CA ALA A 77 8.21 7.03 -29.85
C ALA A 77 9.61 7.64 -30.02
N VAL A 78 10.66 6.90 -29.65
CA VAL A 78 12.05 7.37 -29.79
C VAL A 78 12.42 7.55 -31.26
N ASP A 79 12.01 6.63 -32.13
CA ASP A 79 12.23 6.73 -33.59
C ASP A 79 11.53 7.97 -34.18
N ASN A 80 10.36 8.32 -33.65
CA ASN A 80 9.59 9.51 -34.02
C ASN A 80 9.98 10.80 -33.25
N GLY A 81 11.02 10.77 -32.42
CA GLY A 81 11.48 11.92 -31.62
C GLY A 81 10.52 12.35 -30.49
N ARG A 82 9.58 11.50 -30.10
CA ARG A 82 8.61 11.74 -29.02
C ARG A 82 9.19 11.29 -27.68
N LYS A 83 9.11 12.16 -26.68
CA LYS A 83 9.59 11.90 -25.30
C LYS A 83 8.66 11.00 -24.47
N VAL A 84 7.57 10.52 -25.06
CA VAL A 84 6.52 9.74 -24.41
C VAL A 84 6.22 8.53 -25.27
N GLY A 85 6.48 7.34 -24.74
CA GLY A 85 6.14 6.09 -25.42
C GLY A 85 5.75 4.94 -24.50
N CYS A 86 5.79 5.15 -23.18
CA CYS A 86 5.42 4.11 -22.22
C CYS A 86 3.90 4.16 -21.98
N MET A 87 3.20 3.03 -22.08
CA MET A 87 1.78 2.93 -21.74
C MET A 87 1.57 1.98 -20.56
N VAL A 88 0.84 2.43 -19.53
CA VAL A 88 0.55 1.58 -18.37
C VAL A 88 -0.53 0.57 -18.75
N THR A 89 -0.20 -0.71 -18.67
CA THR A 89 -1.13 -1.82 -18.96
C THR A 89 -1.86 -2.26 -17.71
N GLN A 90 -1.17 -2.32 -16.57
CA GLN A 90 -1.75 -2.80 -15.30
C GLN A 90 -1.12 -2.11 -14.09
N VAL A 91 -1.87 -2.05 -12.99
CA VAL A 91 -1.42 -1.54 -11.70
C VAL A 91 -1.22 -2.71 -10.76
N LEU A 92 -0.05 -2.79 -10.13
CA LEU A 92 0.30 -3.87 -9.21
C LEU A 92 -0.21 -3.58 -7.81
N TYR A 93 -0.86 -4.58 -7.21
CA TYR A 93 -1.22 -4.58 -5.79
C TYR A 93 -0.09 -5.11 -4.92
N TYR A 94 -0.18 -4.86 -3.62
CA TYR A 94 0.82 -5.27 -2.64
C TYR A 94 1.11 -6.78 -2.68
N GLU A 95 0.06 -7.62 -2.73
CA GLU A 95 0.22 -9.08 -2.79
C GLU A 95 0.92 -9.54 -4.06
N GLN A 96 0.63 -8.90 -5.20
CA GLN A 96 1.28 -9.19 -6.47
C GLN A 96 2.74 -8.77 -6.47
N VAL A 97 3.05 -7.61 -5.89
CA VAL A 97 4.44 -7.15 -5.70
C VAL A 97 5.22 -8.15 -4.85
N LEU A 98 4.63 -8.65 -3.75
CA LEU A 98 5.27 -9.67 -2.92
C LEU A 98 5.52 -10.98 -3.66
N ALA A 99 4.59 -11.40 -4.52
CA ALA A 99 4.76 -12.59 -5.35
C ALA A 99 5.89 -12.40 -6.38
N LEU A 100 5.92 -11.24 -7.04
CA LEU A 100 6.94 -10.89 -8.02
C LEU A 100 8.32 -10.73 -7.38
N GLN A 101 8.42 -10.16 -6.18
CA GLN A 101 9.70 -10.05 -5.45
C GLN A 101 10.39 -11.39 -5.21
N LYS A 102 9.62 -12.49 -5.16
CA LYS A 102 10.15 -13.86 -5.02
C LYS A 102 10.57 -14.44 -6.37
N SER A 103 10.10 -13.87 -7.48
CA SER A 103 10.46 -14.31 -8.83
C SER A 103 11.77 -13.64 -9.29
N PRO A 104 12.52 -14.26 -10.22
CA PRO A 104 13.73 -13.68 -10.79
C PRO A 104 13.46 -12.46 -11.68
N GLU A 105 12.19 -12.19 -11.99
CA GLU A 105 11.75 -11.10 -12.86
C GLU A 105 11.68 -9.75 -12.13
N TRP A 106 11.84 -9.74 -10.80
CA TRP A 106 11.85 -8.51 -10.01
C TRP A 106 13.16 -7.72 -10.14
N PRO A 107 13.12 -6.45 -10.59
CA PRO A 107 14.31 -5.64 -10.75
C PRO A 107 15.08 -5.40 -9.46
N ASP A 108 16.41 -5.53 -9.51
CA ASP A 108 17.29 -5.38 -8.34
C ASP A 108 17.24 -3.99 -7.71
N ILE A 109 17.05 -2.94 -8.52
CA ILE A 109 16.92 -1.55 -8.05
C ILE A 109 15.74 -1.39 -7.07
N PHE A 110 14.70 -2.22 -7.21
CA PHE A 110 13.54 -2.19 -6.34
C PHE A 110 13.65 -3.13 -5.12
N LYS A 111 14.70 -3.95 -5.02
CA LYS A 111 14.98 -4.79 -3.84
C LYS A 111 15.58 -3.99 -2.70
N SER A 112 16.32 -2.93 -3.02
CA SER A 112 16.81 -1.98 -2.03
C SER A 112 15.67 -1.06 -1.59
N PRO A 113 15.42 -0.92 -0.27
CA PRO A 113 14.51 0.10 0.22
C PRO A 113 15.13 1.45 -0.12
N ILE A 114 14.57 2.15 -1.11
CA ILE A 114 14.83 3.58 -1.31
C ILE A 114 14.18 4.27 -0.11
N ILE A 115 14.96 4.43 0.95
CA ILE A 115 14.67 5.29 2.08
C ILE A 115 14.79 6.73 1.55
N ASP A 116 13.77 7.21 0.84
CA ASP A 116 13.60 8.65 0.61
C ASP A 116 12.72 9.22 1.71
N SER A 117 13.37 9.34 2.86
CA SER A 117 13.05 10.27 3.93
C SER A 117 13.20 11.71 3.43
N SER A 118 12.15 12.28 2.83
CA SER A 118 11.94 13.74 2.80
C SER A 118 10.54 14.09 2.28
N ASN A 119 9.57 14.08 3.20
CA ASN A 119 8.85 15.29 3.56
C ASN A 119 7.83 14.95 4.64
N ALA A 120 8.05 15.54 5.80
CA ALA A 120 7.03 15.77 6.78
C ALA A 120 5.86 16.47 6.09
N ASP A 121 4.66 15.87 6.16
CA ASP A 121 3.50 16.68 6.43
C ASP A 121 2.55 15.94 7.36
N SER A 122 2.13 16.69 8.34
CA SER A 122 1.57 16.28 9.62
C SER A 122 0.06 16.35 9.52
N HIS A 123 -0.61 15.26 9.18
CA HIS A 123 -2.04 15.14 9.45
C HIS A 123 -2.37 13.80 10.07
N ARG A 124 -2.34 13.83 11.40
CA ARG A 124 -3.01 12.93 12.34
C ARG A 124 -4.52 12.91 12.02
N HIS A 125 -5.03 11.80 11.51
CA HIS A 125 -6.42 11.35 11.71
C HIS A 125 -6.38 9.81 11.63
N SER A 126 -6.10 9.13 12.75
CA SER A 126 -7.11 8.53 13.65
C SER A 126 -8.01 7.51 12.94
N PRO A 127 -7.77 6.20 13.10
CA PRO A 127 -8.81 5.21 12.89
C PRO A 127 -9.78 5.30 14.06
N LEU A 128 -10.92 5.94 13.82
CA LEU A 128 -12.15 5.69 14.57
C LEU A 128 -12.78 4.42 13.99
N GLN A 129 -12.47 3.28 14.59
CA GLN A 129 -13.34 2.11 14.74
C GLN A 129 -12.92 1.48 16.07
N GLU A 130 -13.76 1.06 17.00
CA GLU A 130 -15.20 1.04 17.20
C GLU A 130 -15.30 0.71 18.69
N GLU A 131 -16.06 1.47 19.48
CA GLU A 131 -16.36 1.08 20.86
C GLU A 131 -17.82 0.63 20.96
N ASN A 132 -18.00 -0.46 21.70
CA ASN A 132 -19.23 -1.08 22.23
C ASN A 132 -20.06 -1.97 21.28
N VAL A 133 -20.37 -3.23 21.62
CA VAL A 133 -20.06 -4.08 22.78
C VAL A 133 -20.33 -5.52 22.32
N SER A 134 -19.40 -6.44 22.55
CA SER A 134 -19.74 -7.85 22.77
C SER A 134 -18.62 -8.51 23.57
N ASN A 135 -18.95 -8.79 24.82
CA ASN A 135 -18.18 -9.61 25.75
C ASN A 135 -17.94 -10.99 25.10
N SER A 136 -16.70 -11.30 24.76
CA SER A 136 -16.25 -12.69 24.64
C SER A 136 -14.84 -12.76 25.18
N SER A 137 -14.76 -13.26 26.40
CA SER A 137 -13.55 -13.77 27.03
C SER A 137 -12.91 -14.78 26.09
N ASP A 138 -11.79 -14.43 25.46
CA ASP A 138 -10.75 -15.41 25.17
C ASP A 138 -9.37 -14.74 25.15
N ASP A 139 -8.47 -15.45 25.82
CA ASP A 139 -7.10 -15.12 26.16
C ASP A 139 -6.20 -15.25 24.93
N ASP A 140 -6.23 -14.27 24.03
CA ASP A 140 -5.56 -14.41 22.73
C ASP A 140 -4.19 -13.71 22.70
N GLY A 141 -3.18 -14.34 23.31
CA GLY A 141 -1.78 -14.40 22.85
C GLY A 141 -1.02 -13.13 22.46
N LEU A 142 -1.54 -11.93 22.72
CA LEU A 142 -0.87 -10.69 22.38
C LEU A 142 0.25 -10.41 23.40
N PRO A 143 1.43 -9.94 22.95
CA PRO A 143 2.48 -9.55 23.86
C PRO A 143 1.94 -8.46 24.80
N PRO A 144 2.25 -8.53 26.11
CA PRO A 144 1.84 -7.50 27.06
C PRO A 144 2.23 -6.12 26.54
N LEU A 145 1.25 -5.22 26.43
CA LEU A 145 1.50 -3.84 26.03
C LEU A 145 2.54 -3.23 26.99
N GLU A 146 3.60 -2.64 26.43
CA GLU A 146 4.61 -1.97 27.24
C GLU A 146 3.96 -0.85 28.07
N ALA A 147 4.14 -0.91 29.38
CA ALA A 147 3.50 0.03 30.28
C ALA A 147 4.03 1.46 30.02
N ASN A 148 3.14 2.38 29.69
CA ASN A 148 3.50 3.78 29.51
C ASN A 148 3.85 4.43 30.87
N MET A 149 5.15 4.61 31.11
CA MET A 149 5.71 5.17 32.35
C MET A 149 5.45 6.68 32.54
N ASN A 150 4.94 7.38 31.52
CA ASN A 150 4.52 8.78 31.65
C ASN A 150 3.07 8.91 32.16
N ARG A 151 2.37 7.79 32.41
CA ARG A 151 1.06 7.82 33.07
C ARG A 151 1.26 7.95 34.58
N ILE A 152 0.88 9.12 35.11
CA ILE A 152 0.79 9.37 36.56
C ILE A 152 -0.22 8.36 37.12
N LYS A 153 0.23 7.42 37.96
CA LYS A 153 -0.65 6.45 38.59
C LYS A 153 -1.54 7.19 39.59
N PRO A 154 -2.88 7.14 39.47
CA PRO A 154 -3.76 7.55 40.56
C PRO A 154 -3.42 6.70 41.78
N LEU A 155 -3.27 7.33 42.96
CA LEU A 155 -3.07 6.59 44.20
C LEU A 155 -4.25 5.64 44.40
N GLU A 156 -3.99 4.34 44.48
CA GLU A 156 -4.98 3.38 44.97
C GLU A 156 -5.28 3.74 46.42
N LEU A 157 -6.47 4.30 46.65
CA LEU A 157 -7.06 4.35 47.98
C LEU A 157 -7.31 2.90 48.39
N GLN A 158 -6.51 2.40 49.33
CA GLN A 158 -6.78 1.15 50.02
C GLN A 158 -8.15 1.29 50.69
N SER A 159 -9.16 0.60 50.15
CA SER A 159 -10.42 0.43 50.85
C SER A 159 -10.18 -0.59 51.95
N ASP A 160 -9.94 -0.10 53.16
CA ASP A 160 -9.93 -0.92 54.37
C ASP A 160 -11.27 -1.65 54.47
N THR A 161 -11.22 -2.98 54.33
CA THR A 161 -12.38 -3.84 54.60
C THR A 161 -12.40 -4.09 56.10
N GLU A 162 -13.13 -3.25 56.84
CA GLU A 162 -13.49 -3.54 58.23
C GLU A 162 -14.46 -4.74 58.25
N SER A 163 -13.91 -5.92 58.54
CA SER A 163 -14.69 -7.12 58.84
C SER A 163 -14.63 -7.33 60.34
N ASP A 164 -15.60 -6.78 61.09
CA ASP A 164 -15.79 -7.13 62.50
C ASP A 164 -16.87 -8.22 62.61
N SER A 165 -16.54 -9.27 63.33
CA SER A 165 -17.27 -10.54 63.40
C SER A 165 -17.88 -10.66 64.79
N ASP A 166 -19.15 -10.27 64.95
CA ASP A 166 -19.87 -10.44 66.20
C ASP A 166 -20.09 -11.94 66.52
N THR A 167 -19.48 -12.37 67.62
CA THR A 167 -19.75 -13.66 68.28
C THR A 167 -20.17 -13.36 69.72
N GLU A 168 -21.44 -13.57 70.05
CA GLU A 168 -21.85 -13.70 71.44
C GLU A 168 -23.04 -14.64 71.63
N SER A 169 -22.99 -15.33 72.77
CA SER A 169 -23.61 -16.61 73.12
C SER A 169 -25.03 -16.51 73.68
#